data_AF-A0A7D6Y2H2-F1
#
_entry.id   AF-A0A7D6Y2H2-F1
#
_cell.length_a   1.000
_cell.length_b   1.000
_cell.length_c   1.000
_cell.angle_alpha   90.00
_cell.angle_beta   90.00
_cell.angle_gamma   90.00
#
_symmetry.space_group_name_H-M   'P 1'
#
loop_
_entity.id
_entity.type
_entity.pdbx_description
1 polymer ?
#
loop_
_entity_poly.entity_id
_entity_poly.type
_entity_poly.pdbx_seq_one_letter_code
_entity_poly.pdbx_strand_id
1 'polypeptide(L)'
;MKKISILSFFAVILISVVACSDEDNGALQNDLIKRTMSPLIVGEKINFAYAAGTSDSKLSMMCVEASVPGGEGTNFEPYAWHTENGVDKSEVVASDCRTEGRTSSAKIIDSQATTLRYYYVIPEEVRGKKVSFVFSTVSENGEKVSYRTPSYNVSAMDMRKLISLSGEEDGSRYFSIEDMKAYTKNEVISGNLFSKIDFIYAYAPKKNVNGNSYDYKHAFFAPAAEGFYPDDFVLPSGIEKKKTLMDKKLYVWDGQLKDDVNTDIYVDDLDLRSQTFENSVDYVLDIRAEGGVFMKTSDGKYAAYIYINSLDTNNKKAIIGIKRLRLE
;
A
#
# COMPACT_ATOMS: atom_id res chain seq x y z
N MET A 1 38.35 49.21 -42.36
CA MET A 1 38.27 47.76 -42.67
C MET A 1 37.88 47.04 -41.37
N LYS A 2 36.62 46.57 -41.23
CA LYS A 2 36.23 45.13 -41.09
C LYS A 2 37.13 44.37 -40.09
N LYS A 3 36.73 43.78 -38.95
CA LYS A 3 35.51 43.04 -38.51
C LYS A 3 35.48 43.06 -36.95
N ILE A 4 34.38 43.38 -36.24
CA ILE A 4 33.30 42.51 -35.69
C ILE A 4 33.76 41.24 -34.95
N SER A 5 33.54 41.22 -33.62
CA SER A 5 32.98 40.13 -32.79
C SER A 5 33.00 40.59 -31.31
N ILE A 6 32.01 41.32 -30.78
CA ILE A 6 30.81 40.82 -30.07
C ILE A 6 31.07 39.61 -29.16
N LEU A 7 31.10 39.86 -27.85
CA LEU A 7 30.41 39.03 -26.86
C LEU A 7 30.09 39.89 -25.62
N SER A 8 28.84 40.35 -25.55
CA SER A 8 28.27 41.11 -24.42
C SER A 8 27.87 40.15 -23.30
N PHE A 9 28.34 40.40 -22.08
CA PHE A 9 27.85 39.77 -20.86
C PHE A 9 26.92 40.76 -20.16
N PHE A 10 25.62 40.69 -20.44
CA PHE A 10 24.59 41.46 -19.74
C PHE A 10 23.90 40.52 -18.76
N ALA A 11 24.22 40.66 -17.47
CA ALA A 11 23.48 40.02 -16.40
C ALA A 11 22.23 40.85 -16.11
N VAL A 12 21.07 40.37 -16.59
CA VAL A 12 19.76 40.87 -16.16
C VAL A 12 19.26 39.92 -15.07
N ILE A 13 19.27 40.41 -13.82
CA ILE A 13 18.57 39.78 -12.70
C ILE A 13 17.08 40.07 -12.91
N LEU A 14 16.35 39.05 -13.39
CA LEU A 14 14.89 39.06 -13.38
C LEU A 14 14.43 38.64 -11.98
N ILE A 15 13.98 39.61 -11.18
CA ILE A 15 13.18 39.35 -9.98
C ILE A 15 11.76 39.05 -10.48
N SER A 16 11.41 37.76 -10.55
CA SER A 16 10.03 37.32 -10.75
C SER A 16 9.27 37.47 -9.43
N VAL A 17 8.73 38.67 -9.21
CA VAL A 17 7.56 38.84 -8.35
C VAL A 17 6.40 38.13 -9.03
N VAL A 18 6.09 36.91 -8.57
CA VAL A 18 4.80 36.28 -8.85
C VAL A 18 3.78 37.06 -8.02
N ALA A 19 3.21 38.09 -8.60
CA ALA A 19 1.96 38.64 -8.11
C ALA A 19 0.89 37.56 -8.35
N CYS A 20 0.25 37.06 -7.28
CA CYS A 20 -1.06 36.44 -7.40
C CYS A 20 -1.96 37.50 -8.04
N SER A 21 -2.24 37.37 -9.33
CA SER A 21 -3.43 37.97 -9.88
C SER A 21 -4.60 37.20 -9.28
N ASP A 22 -5.38 37.86 -8.43
CA ASP A 22 -6.73 37.42 -8.11
C ASP A 22 -7.51 37.45 -9.43
N GLU A 23 -7.42 36.35 -10.18
CA GLU A 23 -8.29 36.10 -11.31
C GLU A 23 -9.71 35.96 -10.75
N ASP A 24 -10.63 36.79 -11.26
CA ASP A 24 -12.04 36.75 -10.92
C ASP A 24 -12.58 35.39 -11.41
N ASN A 25 -12.52 34.38 -10.54
CA ASN A 25 -12.68 32.95 -10.87
C ASN A 25 -14.13 32.52 -11.17
N GLY A 26 -14.99 33.46 -11.58
CA GLY A 26 -16.42 33.23 -11.77
C GLY A 26 -17.16 32.97 -10.45
N ALA A 27 -18.48 32.82 -10.56
CA ALA A 27 -19.33 32.59 -9.39
C ALA A 27 -19.22 31.14 -8.89
N LEU A 28 -18.98 30.17 -9.79
CA LEU A 28 -18.77 28.76 -9.47
C LEU A 28 -17.27 28.44 -9.32
N GLN A 29 -16.89 27.87 -8.19
CA GLN A 29 -15.52 27.48 -7.87
C GLN A 29 -15.45 26.04 -7.38
N ASN A 30 -14.26 25.44 -7.49
CA ASN A 30 -13.99 24.12 -6.95
C ASN A 30 -12.56 24.01 -6.39
N ASP A 31 -12.34 23.04 -5.53
CA ASP A 31 -11.03 22.70 -5.00
C ASP A 31 -10.93 21.22 -4.63
N LEU A 32 -9.72 20.69 -4.51
CA LEU A 32 -9.47 19.28 -4.32
C LEU A 32 -8.30 19.02 -3.37
N ILE A 33 -8.52 18.12 -2.41
CA ILE A 33 -7.45 17.56 -1.57
C ILE A 33 -7.37 16.05 -1.76
N LYS A 34 -6.18 15.53 -2.08
CA LYS A 34 -5.87 14.10 -1.95
C LYS A 34 -5.63 13.79 -0.47
N ARG A 35 -6.44 12.88 0.08
CA ARG A 35 -6.36 12.47 1.49
C ARG A 35 -5.40 11.30 1.74
N THR A 36 -5.22 10.41 0.77
CA THR A 36 -4.30 9.28 0.91
C THR A 36 -2.85 9.77 0.93
N MET A 37 -2.06 9.36 1.92
CA MET A 37 -0.62 9.68 2.01
C MET A 37 0.29 8.48 1.76
N SER A 38 -0.23 7.26 1.92
CA SER A 38 0.52 6.02 1.76
C SER A 38 0.82 5.67 0.29
N PRO A 39 1.77 4.72 0.05
CA PRO A 39 1.99 4.14 -1.27
C PRO A 39 0.69 3.60 -1.88
N LEU A 40 0.49 3.92 -3.17
CA LEU A 40 -0.71 3.55 -3.92
C LEU A 40 -0.58 2.11 -4.42
N ILE A 41 -1.18 1.16 -3.71
CA ILE A 41 -1.08 -0.28 -4.01
C ILE A 41 -2.40 -0.77 -4.63
N VAL A 42 -2.31 -1.70 -5.59
CA VAL A 42 -3.49 -2.32 -6.22
C VAL A 42 -4.43 -2.91 -5.15
N GLY A 43 -5.73 -2.71 -5.35
CA GLY A 43 -6.79 -3.14 -4.42
C GLY A 43 -7.08 -2.13 -3.29
N GLU A 44 -6.15 -1.22 -3.00
CA GLU A 44 -6.36 -0.14 -2.04
C GLU A 44 -7.06 1.07 -2.69
N LYS A 45 -7.49 2.01 -1.84
CA LYS A 45 -8.21 3.22 -2.25
C LYS A 45 -7.32 4.46 -2.30
N ILE A 46 -7.45 5.24 -3.36
CA ILE A 46 -7.06 6.66 -3.36
C ILE A 46 -8.28 7.47 -2.93
N ASN A 47 -8.14 8.17 -1.81
CA ASN A 47 -9.20 8.98 -1.22
C ASN A 47 -8.98 10.44 -1.57
N PHE A 48 -10.04 11.10 -2.03
CA PHE A 48 -10.07 12.53 -2.32
C PHE A 48 -11.22 13.21 -1.57
N ALA A 49 -11.04 14.47 -1.20
CA ALA A 49 -12.12 15.38 -0.82
C ALA A 49 -12.24 16.44 -1.90
N TYR A 50 -13.36 16.46 -2.60
CA TYR A 50 -13.64 17.40 -3.69
C TYR A 50 -14.70 18.39 -3.24
N ALA A 51 -14.33 19.67 -3.19
CA ALA A 51 -15.18 20.77 -2.77
C ALA A 51 -15.64 21.58 -3.99
N ALA A 52 -16.88 22.04 -3.94
CA ALA A 52 -17.45 22.96 -4.92
C ALA A 52 -18.36 23.97 -4.24
N GLY A 53 -18.47 25.16 -4.81
CA GLY A 53 -19.38 26.19 -4.32
C GLY A 53 -19.71 27.23 -5.39
N THR A 54 -20.90 27.80 -5.31
CA THR A 54 -21.35 28.91 -6.16
C THR A 54 -22.01 30.01 -5.33
N SER A 55 -21.86 31.26 -5.74
CA SER A 55 -22.47 32.44 -5.09
C SER A 55 -23.79 32.89 -5.70
N ASP A 56 -24.15 32.42 -6.90
CA ASP A 56 -25.26 32.94 -7.71
C ASP A 56 -26.31 31.88 -8.08
N SER A 57 -26.08 30.62 -7.75
CA SER A 57 -26.98 29.50 -8.05
C SER A 57 -26.83 28.36 -7.03
N LYS A 58 -27.21 27.13 -7.41
CA LYS A 58 -26.98 25.88 -6.66
C LYS A 58 -26.15 24.93 -7.51
N LEU A 59 -25.49 23.98 -6.85
CA LEU A 59 -24.78 22.88 -7.50
C LEU A 59 -25.78 21.85 -8.03
N SER A 60 -25.55 21.37 -9.25
CA SER A 60 -26.37 20.35 -9.90
C SER A 60 -25.70 18.97 -9.83
N MET A 61 -24.41 18.91 -10.18
CA MET A 61 -23.69 17.64 -10.31
C MET A 61 -22.19 17.80 -10.00
N MET A 62 -21.58 16.74 -9.46
CA MET A 62 -20.13 16.56 -9.36
C MET A 62 -19.72 15.30 -10.13
N CYS A 63 -18.61 15.37 -10.84
CA CYS A 63 -18.08 14.29 -11.66
C CYS A 63 -16.57 14.11 -11.48
N VAL A 64 -16.11 12.87 -11.61
CA VAL A 64 -14.69 12.54 -11.76
C VAL A 64 -14.50 11.70 -13.01
N GLU A 65 -13.56 12.10 -13.85
CA GLU A 65 -13.05 11.25 -14.92
C GLU A 65 -11.63 10.78 -14.57
N ALA A 66 -11.47 9.49 -14.29
CA ALA A 66 -10.17 8.88 -14.08
C ALA A 66 -9.46 8.61 -15.42
N SER A 67 -8.13 8.54 -15.45
CA SER A 67 -7.36 8.19 -16.66
C SER A 67 -7.56 6.74 -17.10
N VAL A 68 -8.01 5.88 -16.18
CA VAL A 68 -8.22 4.44 -16.33
C VAL A 68 -9.43 4.06 -15.46
N PRO A 69 -10.31 3.12 -15.87
CA PRO A 69 -11.43 2.69 -15.02
C PRO A 69 -10.97 2.31 -13.61
N GLY A 70 -11.81 2.56 -12.62
CA GLY A 70 -11.53 2.11 -11.25
C GLY A 70 -11.96 0.65 -11.04
N GLY A 71 -11.42 0.01 -10.01
CA GLY A 71 -11.92 -1.27 -9.52
C GLY A 71 -13.32 -1.16 -8.90
N GLU A 72 -13.92 -2.31 -8.60
CA GLU A 72 -15.21 -2.40 -7.89
C GLU A 72 -15.17 -1.60 -6.58
N GLY A 73 -16.22 -0.81 -6.34
CA GLY A 73 -16.30 0.09 -5.17
C GLY A 73 -15.77 1.52 -5.41
N THR A 74 -15.28 1.83 -6.62
CA THR A 74 -14.97 3.21 -7.03
C THR A 74 -16.24 4.03 -7.14
N ASN A 75 -16.41 5.08 -6.32
CA ASN A 75 -17.57 5.98 -6.37
C ASN A 75 -17.38 7.23 -5.48
N PHE A 76 -18.34 8.15 -5.53
CA PHE A 76 -18.57 9.16 -4.50
C PHE A 76 -19.31 8.57 -3.29
N GLU A 77 -19.02 9.11 -2.10
CA GLU A 77 -19.95 9.02 -0.98
C GLU A 77 -21.07 10.05 -1.12
N PRO A 78 -22.31 9.73 -0.73
CA PRO A 78 -23.43 10.66 -0.80
C PRO A 78 -23.44 11.70 0.34
N TYR A 79 -22.40 11.73 1.17
CA TYR A 79 -22.37 12.49 2.41
C TYR A 79 -21.37 13.65 2.39
N ALA A 80 -21.77 14.79 2.94
CA ALA A 80 -20.86 15.80 3.45
C ALA A 80 -20.50 15.46 4.90
N TRP A 81 -19.23 15.67 5.26
CA TRP A 81 -18.72 15.40 6.60
C TRP A 81 -18.32 16.71 7.26
N HIS A 82 -18.83 16.96 8.47
CA HIS A 82 -18.41 18.06 9.32
C HIS A 82 -18.16 17.54 10.74
N THR A 83 -17.42 18.31 11.53
CA THR A 83 -17.13 17.95 12.92
C THR A 83 -17.91 18.87 13.84
N GLU A 84 -18.71 18.29 14.74
CA GLU A 84 -19.44 19.02 15.76
C GLU A 84 -19.07 18.47 17.14
N ASN A 85 -18.55 19.32 18.03
CA ASN A 85 -18.08 18.92 19.37
C ASN A 85 -17.06 17.75 19.35
N GLY A 86 -16.19 17.71 18.34
CA GLY A 86 -15.18 16.65 18.20
C GLY A 86 -15.72 15.31 17.67
N VAL A 87 -16.98 15.25 17.25
CA VAL A 87 -17.61 14.08 16.65
C VAL A 87 -17.90 14.34 15.17
N ASP A 88 -17.56 13.40 14.31
CA ASP A 88 -17.91 13.45 12.90
C ASP A 88 -19.43 13.27 12.73
N LYS A 89 -20.06 14.25 12.08
CA LYS A 89 -21.44 14.19 11.63
C LYS A 89 -21.49 14.20 10.11
N SER A 90 -22.38 13.38 9.56
CA SER A 90 -22.60 13.25 8.13
C SER A 90 -24.00 13.70 7.75
N GLU A 91 -24.11 14.43 6.65
CA GLU A 91 -25.38 14.84 6.04
C GLU A 91 -25.46 14.32 4.61
N VAL A 92 -26.61 13.77 4.20
CA VAL A 92 -26.82 13.34 2.82
C VAL A 92 -27.01 14.57 1.94
N VAL A 93 -26.08 14.79 1.02
CA VAL A 93 -26.05 15.97 0.13
C VAL A 93 -25.97 15.59 -1.34
N ALA A 94 -25.93 14.29 -1.64
CA ALA A 94 -25.93 13.78 -3.00
C ALA A 94 -26.77 12.52 -3.19
N SER A 95 -27.28 12.34 -4.40
CA SER A 95 -28.01 11.16 -4.87
C SER A 95 -27.36 10.61 -6.15
N ASP A 96 -27.87 9.47 -6.63
CA ASP A 96 -27.51 8.90 -7.93
C ASP A 96 -26.00 8.73 -8.14
N CYS A 97 -25.27 8.46 -7.06
CA CYS A 97 -23.83 8.23 -7.07
C CYS A 97 -23.53 6.94 -7.83
N ARG A 98 -22.93 7.05 -9.02
CA ARG A 98 -22.62 5.89 -9.86
C ARG A 98 -21.30 6.06 -10.60
N THR A 99 -20.71 4.92 -10.97
CA THR A 99 -19.50 4.86 -11.78
C THR A 99 -19.74 3.99 -13.00
N GLU A 100 -19.44 4.54 -14.17
CA GLU A 100 -19.54 3.88 -15.47
C GLU A 100 -18.19 4.02 -16.19
N GLY A 101 -17.44 2.91 -16.27
CA GLY A 101 -16.10 2.90 -16.83
C GLY A 101 -15.14 3.85 -16.09
N ARG A 102 -14.77 4.94 -16.75
CA ARG A 102 -13.83 5.95 -16.23
C ARG A 102 -14.50 7.09 -15.48
N THR A 103 -15.83 7.17 -15.53
CA THR A 103 -16.57 8.34 -15.06
C THR A 103 -17.39 7.98 -13.83
N SER A 104 -17.20 8.74 -12.77
CA SER A 104 -18.06 8.72 -11.58
C SER A 104 -18.86 10.01 -11.51
N SER A 105 -20.14 9.94 -11.17
CA SER A 105 -21.03 11.10 -11.07
C SER A 105 -21.88 11.03 -9.81
N ALA A 106 -22.16 12.19 -9.22
CA ALA A 106 -23.07 12.37 -8.11
C ALA A 106 -23.96 13.59 -8.39
N LYS A 107 -25.28 13.41 -8.25
CA LYS A 107 -26.24 14.52 -8.33
C LYS A 107 -26.29 15.22 -6.97
N ILE A 108 -26.17 16.53 -6.94
CA ILE A 108 -26.18 17.30 -5.69
C ILE A 108 -27.62 17.62 -5.28
N ILE A 109 -27.92 17.43 -4.00
CA ILE A 109 -29.23 17.72 -3.42
C ILE A 109 -29.17 19.12 -2.80
N ASP A 110 -29.84 20.06 -3.45
CA ASP A 110 -30.19 21.38 -2.91
C ASP A 110 -29.09 22.08 -2.09
N SER A 111 -27.93 22.32 -2.71
CA SER A 111 -26.81 22.96 -2.02
C SER A 111 -26.07 23.96 -2.90
N GLN A 112 -25.69 25.10 -2.32
CA GLN A 112 -24.81 26.08 -2.96
C GLN A 112 -23.33 25.74 -2.78
N ALA A 113 -22.98 24.92 -1.78
CA ALA A 113 -21.60 24.51 -1.51
C ALA A 113 -21.57 23.16 -0.77
N THR A 114 -20.72 22.25 -1.23
CA THR A 114 -20.54 20.96 -0.57
C THR A 114 -19.15 20.39 -0.80
N THR A 115 -18.76 19.43 0.03
CA THR A 115 -17.56 18.62 -0.17
C THR A 115 -17.95 17.15 -0.15
N LEU A 116 -17.70 16.46 -1.27
CA LEU A 116 -17.90 15.02 -1.37
C LEU A 116 -16.56 14.28 -1.26
N ARG A 117 -16.58 13.13 -0.59
CA ARG A 117 -15.45 12.19 -0.64
C ARG A 117 -15.58 11.31 -1.87
N TYR A 118 -14.49 11.16 -2.62
CA TYR A 118 -14.38 10.27 -3.76
C TYR A 118 -13.34 9.19 -3.47
N TYR A 119 -13.68 7.94 -3.81
CA TYR A 119 -12.81 6.79 -3.68
C TYR A 119 -12.53 6.19 -5.05
N TYR A 120 -11.24 6.09 -5.38
CA TYR A 120 -10.77 5.32 -6.53
C TYR A 120 -10.10 4.04 -6.05
N VAL A 121 -10.70 2.89 -6.35
CA VAL A 121 -10.09 1.58 -6.07
C VAL A 121 -9.09 1.28 -7.17
N ILE A 122 -7.82 1.11 -6.80
CA ILE A 122 -6.71 0.95 -7.76
C ILE A 122 -6.81 -0.42 -8.44
N PRO A 123 -7.05 -0.50 -9.77
CA PRO A 123 -7.14 -1.78 -10.47
C PRO A 123 -5.75 -2.36 -10.79
N GLU A 124 -5.70 -3.65 -11.10
CA GLU A 124 -4.46 -4.36 -11.46
C GLU A 124 -3.79 -3.76 -12.71
N GLU A 125 -4.56 -3.27 -13.67
CA GLU A 125 -4.04 -2.75 -14.95
C GLU A 125 -3.14 -1.52 -14.82
N VAL A 126 -3.19 -0.80 -13.69
CA VAL A 126 -2.34 0.37 -13.41
C VAL A 126 -1.15 0.06 -12.50
N ARG A 127 -0.93 -1.21 -12.11
CA ARG A 127 0.25 -1.61 -11.31
C ARG A 127 1.54 -1.10 -11.96
N GLY A 128 2.38 -0.40 -11.17
CA GLY A 128 3.63 0.18 -11.65
C GLY A 128 3.47 1.30 -12.69
N LYS A 129 2.25 1.79 -12.94
CA LYS A 129 1.94 2.86 -13.90
C LYS A 129 1.48 4.12 -13.17
N LYS A 130 1.01 5.10 -13.93
CA LYS A 130 0.46 6.36 -13.42
C LYS A 130 -1.04 6.45 -13.64
N VAL A 131 -1.73 7.10 -12.70
CA VAL A 131 -3.15 7.45 -12.81
C VAL A 131 -3.34 8.94 -12.57
N SER A 132 -4.30 9.57 -13.24
CA SER A 132 -4.68 10.97 -13.04
C SER A 132 -6.19 11.14 -13.11
N PHE A 133 -6.72 12.25 -12.61
CA PHE A 133 -8.15 12.50 -12.50
C PHE A 133 -8.50 13.90 -12.96
N VAL A 134 -9.71 14.05 -13.50
CA VAL A 134 -10.34 15.34 -13.76
C VAL A 134 -11.61 15.41 -12.94
N PHE A 135 -11.62 16.25 -11.92
CA PHE A 135 -12.80 16.57 -11.14
C PHE A 135 -13.53 17.72 -11.81
N SER A 136 -14.86 17.68 -11.85
CA SER A 136 -15.65 18.78 -12.37
C SER A 136 -16.99 18.89 -11.66
N THR A 137 -17.55 20.09 -11.70
CA THR A 137 -18.88 20.36 -11.16
C THR A 137 -19.66 21.25 -12.12
N VAL A 138 -20.98 21.09 -12.11
CA VAL A 138 -21.92 21.87 -12.90
C VAL A 138 -22.94 22.46 -11.94
N SER A 139 -23.23 23.75 -12.06
CA SER A 139 -24.32 24.43 -11.35
C SER A 139 -25.63 24.39 -12.14
N GLU A 140 -26.74 24.73 -11.49
CA GLU A 140 -28.09 24.73 -12.09
C GLU A 140 -28.24 25.77 -13.23
N ASN A 141 -27.43 26.83 -13.23
CA ASN A 141 -27.37 27.81 -14.33
C ASN A 141 -26.54 27.32 -15.54
N GLY A 142 -25.94 26.12 -15.46
CA GLY A 142 -25.16 25.50 -16.53
C GLY A 142 -23.68 25.87 -16.55
N GLU A 143 -23.19 26.70 -15.62
CA GLU A 143 -21.76 26.97 -15.46
C GLU A 143 -21.03 25.69 -15.05
N LYS A 144 -19.78 25.55 -15.54
CA LYS A 144 -18.96 24.36 -15.31
C LYS A 144 -17.52 24.75 -15.04
N VAL A 145 -16.96 24.19 -13.97
CA VAL A 145 -15.54 24.31 -13.64
C VAL A 145 -14.92 22.93 -13.43
N SER A 146 -13.60 22.83 -13.61
CA SER A 146 -12.87 21.57 -13.50
C SER A 146 -11.49 21.74 -12.89
N TYR A 147 -11.05 20.71 -12.17
CA TYR A 147 -9.73 20.60 -11.57
C TYR A 147 -9.05 19.31 -12.06
N ARG A 148 -7.86 19.43 -12.65
CA ARG A 148 -7.06 18.27 -13.08
C ARG A 148 -5.96 17.99 -12.06
N THR A 149 -5.87 16.74 -11.60
CA THR A 149 -4.79 16.32 -10.70
C THR A 149 -3.47 16.18 -11.44
N PRO A 150 -2.32 16.25 -10.72
CA PRO A 150 -1.11 15.64 -11.24
C PRO A 150 -1.32 14.13 -11.48
N SER A 151 -0.38 13.51 -12.18
CA SER A 151 -0.31 12.05 -12.26
C SER A 151 0.30 11.46 -10.99
N TYR A 152 -0.33 10.44 -10.43
CA TYR A 152 0.13 9.71 -9.26
C TYR A 152 0.76 8.39 -9.66
N ASN A 153 1.92 8.06 -9.08
CA ASN A 153 2.58 6.76 -9.28
C ASN A 153 1.86 5.68 -8.48
N VAL A 154 1.48 4.60 -9.14
CA VAL A 154 0.98 3.37 -8.53
C VAL A 154 2.16 2.44 -8.33
N SER A 155 2.27 1.92 -7.12
CA SER A 155 3.28 0.94 -6.72
C SER A 155 3.23 -0.31 -7.59
N ALA A 156 4.38 -0.94 -7.82
CA ALA A 156 4.45 -2.28 -8.40
C ALA A 156 4.25 -3.38 -7.35
N MET A 157 4.23 -3.03 -6.06
CA MET A 157 4.11 -3.99 -4.95
C MET A 157 2.73 -4.63 -4.87
N ASP A 158 2.71 -5.89 -4.43
CA ASP A 158 1.54 -6.54 -3.87
C ASP A 158 1.50 -6.36 -2.35
N MET A 159 0.31 -6.35 -1.77
CA MET A 159 0.11 -6.32 -0.32
C MET A 159 -0.96 -7.33 0.11
N ARG A 160 -0.70 -8.04 1.20
CA ARG A 160 -1.69 -8.89 1.87
C ARG A 160 -1.54 -8.76 3.37
N LYS A 161 -2.65 -8.49 4.06
CA LYS A 161 -2.69 -8.32 5.51
C LYS A 161 -3.20 -9.58 6.21
N LEU A 162 -2.91 -9.69 7.49
CA LEU A 162 -3.54 -10.63 8.43
C LEU A 162 -3.48 -12.11 8.01
N ILE A 163 -2.33 -12.56 7.52
CA ILE A 163 -2.09 -13.97 7.20
C ILE A 163 -1.78 -14.73 8.51
N SER A 164 -2.53 -15.80 8.75
CA SER A 164 -2.35 -16.65 9.92
C SER A 164 -1.31 -17.74 9.69
N LEU A 165 -0.39 -17.89 10.64
CA LEU A 165 0.62 -18.93 10.69
C LEU A 165 0.45 -19.79 11.95
N SER A 166 0.67 -21.10 11.84
CA SER A 166 0.57 -22.04 12.97
C SER A 166 1.80 -22.91 13.10
N GLY A 167 2.41 -22.93 14.28
CA GLY A 167 3.56 -23.76 14.61
C GLY A 167 3.20 -25.19 15.02
N GLU A 168 1.95 -25.62 14.83
CA GLU A 168 1.46 -27.00 15.02
C GLU A 168 1.68 -27.87 13.77
N GLU A 169 1.94 -29.17 13.93
CA GLU A 169 2.49 -30.03 12.86
C GLU A 169 1.63 -30.03 11.59
N ASP A 170 0.31 -30.06 11.79
CA ASP A 170 -0.73 -29.96 10.77
C ASP A 170 -1.10 -28.52 10.40
N GLY A 171 -0.51 -27.53 11.07
CA GLY A 171 -0.74 -26.11 10.90
C GLY A 171 -0.17 -25.52 9.61
N SER A 172 -0.73 -24.38 9.21
CA SER A 172 -0.24 -23.59 8.08
C SER A 172 1.08 -22.90 8.44
N ARG A 173 2.20 -23.55 8.15
CA ARG A 173 3.56 -23.04 8.45
C ARG A 173 4.48 -22.89 7.25
N TYR A 174 4.14 -23.49 6.10
CA TYR A 174 4.98 -23.47 4.91
C TYR A 174 4.56 -22.29 4.04
N PHE A 175 5.39 -21.25 3.96
CA PHE A 175 5.02 -20.00 3.33
C PHE A 175 5.61 -19.86 1.93
N SER A 176 4.76 -19.47 0.97
CA SER A 176 5.14 -19.06 -0.38
C SER A 176 5.04 -17.55 -0.49
N ILE A 177 6.16 -16.87 -0.78
CA ILE A 177 6.18 -15.44 -1.06
C ILE A 177 5.49 -15.17 -2.41
N GLU A 178 5.63 -16.07 -3.38
CA GLU A 178 4.96 -15.96 -4.68
C GLU A 178 3.42 -16.01 -4.58
N ASP A 179 2.87 -16.80 -3.67
CA ASP A 179 1.42 -16.88 -3.48
C ASP A 179 0.93 -15.97 -2.33
N MET A 180 1.88 -15.35 -1.60
CA MET A 180 1.64 -14.60 -0.36
C MET A 180 0.70 -15.39 0.58
N LYS A 181 0.97 -16.69 0.74
CA LYS A 181 0.10 -17.63 1.43
C LYS A 181 0.92 -18.64 2.25
N ALA A 182 0.39 -18.96 3.43
CA ALA A 182 0.82 -20.08 4.24
C ALA A 182 0.02 -21.34 3.90
N TYR A 183 0.70 -22.47 3.82
CA TYR A 183 0.15 -23.78 3.52
C TYR A 183 0.42 -24.74 4.67
N THR A 184 -0.51 -25.68 4.86
CA THR A 184 -0.30 -26.88 5.67
C THR A 184 0.61 -27.87 4.94
N LYS A 185 1.19 -28.83 5.66
CA LYS A 185 1.98 -29.92 5.06
C LYS A 185 1.19 -30.67 3.98
N ASN A 186 -0.09 -30.95 4.25
CA ASN A 186 -0.97 -31.67 3.34
C ASN A 186 -1.27 -30.90 2.05
N GLU A 187 -1.44 -29.57 2.14
CA GLU A 187 -1.60 -28.73 0.95
C GLU A 187 -0.31 -28.67 0.12
N VAL A 188 0.87 -28.63 0.75
CA VAL A 188 2.14 -28.65 0.01
C VAL A 188 2.28 -29.93 -0.81
N ILE A 189 2.01 -31.08 -0.19
CA ILE A 189 2.12 -32.39 -0.83
C ILE A 189 1.04 -32.56 -1.92
N SER A 190 -0.22 -32.32 -1.59
CA SER A 190 -1.34 -32.55 -2.53
C SER A 190 -1.36 -31.54 -3.68
N GLY A 191 -0.88 -30.31 -3.46
CA GLY A 191 -0.77 -29.27 -4.47
C GLY A 191 0.54 -29.27 -5.26
N ASN A 192 1.47 -30.20 -4.98
CA ASN A 192 2.80 -30.24 -5.58
C ASN A 192 3.55 -28.88 -5.46
N LEU A 193 3.48 -28.26 -4.29
CA LEU A 193 4.00 -26.90 -4.03
C LEU A 193 5.44 -26.89 -3.50
N PHE A 194 6.17 -28.00 -3.66
CA PHE A 194 7.48 -28.21 -3.05
C PHE A 194 8.52 -27.14 -3.40
N SER A 195 8.48 -26.62 -4.62
CA SER A 195 9.38 -25.57 -5.11
C SER A 195 8.89 -24.16 -4.77
N LYS A 196 7.70 -23.99 -4.18
CA LYS A 196 7.16 -22.67 -3.83
C LYS A 196 7.45 -22.22 -2.40
N ILE A 197 7.94 -23.11 -1.55
CA ILE A 197 8.13 -22.80 -0.13
C ILE A 197 9.42 -22.01 0.07
N ASP A 198 9.29 -20.76 0.50
CA ASP A 198 10.40 -19.84 0.71
C ASP A 198 10.86 -19.83 2.17
N PHE A 199 9.93 -19.91 3.12
CA PHE A 199 10.25 -20.03 4.54
C PHE A 199 9.22 -20.85 5.31
N ILE A 200 9.64 -21.33 6.47
CA ILE A 200 8.80 -22.06 7.41
C ILE A 200 8.72 -21.26 8.70
N TYR A 201 7.51 -21.16 9.24
CA TYR A 201 7.27 -20.66 10.58
C TYR A 201 7.32 -21.78 11.60
N ALA A 202 7.93 -21.53 12.75
CA ALA A 202 7.81 -22.42 13.90
C ALA A 202 7.83 -21.66 15.21
N TYR A 203 7.37 -22.38 16.24
CA TYR A 203 7.57 -22.00 17.62
C TYR A 203 8.06 -23.22 18.41
N ALA A 204 9.09 -22.99 19.21
CA ALA A 204 9.49 -23.88 20.30
C ALA A 204 9.98 -23.01 21.46
N PRO A 205 9.75 -23.37 22.72
CA PRO A 205 10.26 -22.57 23.84
C PRO A 205 11.79 -22.56 23.88
N LYS A 206 12.41 -23.70 23.57
CA LYS A 206 13.84 -23.93 23.62
C LYS A 206 14.32 -24.75 22.42
N LYS A 207 15.61 -24.67 22.14
CA LYS A 207 16.35 -25.56 21.23
C LYS A 207 17.63 -26.05 21.91
N ASN A 208 17.92 -27.34 21.79
CA ASN A 208 19.14 -27.92 22.34
C ASN A 208 20.23 -28.01 21.26
N VAL A 209 21.41 -27.48 21.56
CA VAL A 209 22.59 -27.54 20.69
C VAL A 209 23.80 -27.93 21.53
N ASN A 210 24.44 -29.04 21.18
CA ASN A 210 25.64 -29.56 21.86
C ASN A 210 25.48 -29.67 23.39
N GLY A 211 24.32 -30.12 23.86
CA GLY A 211 24.01 -30.27 25.29
C GLY A 211 23.60 -28.99 26.01
N ASN A 212 23.59 -27.84 25.34
CA ASN A 212 23.12 -26.57 25.89
C ASN A 212 21.72 -26.21 25.38
N SER A 213 20.89 -25.63 26.24
CA SER A 213 19.53 -25.22 25.92
C SER A 213 19.41 -23.71 25.72
N TYR A 214 18.92 -23.29 24.55
CA TYR A 214 18.82 -21.89 24.14
C TYR A 214 17.36 -21.48 23.91
N ASP A 215 17.03 -20.21 24.14
CA ASP A 215 15.72 -19.65 23.77
C ASP A 215 15.54 -19.69 22.25
N TYR A 216 14.48 -20.35 21.78
CA TYR A 216 14.15 -20.44 20.36
C TYR A 216 13.01 -19.48 19.98
N LYS A 217 11.88 -19.61 20.69
CA LYS A 217 10.66 -18.80 20.57
C LYS A 217 10.07 -18.84 19.15
N HIS A 218 9.40 -17.78 18.72
CA HIS A 218 8.87 -17.68 17.36
C HIS A 218 10.01 -17.44 16.38
N ALA A 219 9.99 -18.16 15.25
CA ALA A 219 11.06 -18.10 14.27
C ALA A 219 10.56 -18.27 12.84
N PHE A 220 11.31 -17.70 11.90
CA PHE A 220 11.27 -18.08 10.49
C PHE A 220 12.60 -18.69 10.09
N PHE A 221 12.57 -19.69 9.23
CA PHE A 221 13.77 -20.27 8.65
C PHE A 221 13.49 -20.75 7.23
N ALA A 222 14.49 -20.62 6.36
CA ALA A 222 14.42 -21.14 5.00
C ALA A 222 14.56 -22.68 5.02
N PRO A 223 14.05 -23.39 4.01
CA PRO A 223 14.25 -24.84 3.88
C PRO A 223 15.72 -25.31 3.82
N ALA A 224 16.69 -24.41 3.58
CA ALA A 224 18.12 -24.73 3.63
C ALA A 224 18.72 -24.65 5.06
N ALA A 225 18.03 -24.02 6.01
CA ALA A 225 18.58 -23.63 7.31
C ALA A 225 18.46 -24.74 8.38
N GLU A 226 18.88 -25.96 8.05
CA GLU A 226 18.65 -27.18 8.87
C GLU A 226 19.17 -27.06 10.31
N GLY A 227 20.31 -26.38 10.50
CA GLY A 227 20.87 -26.16 11.84
C GLY A 227 19.97 -25.34 12.78
N PHE A 228 18.99 -24.62 12.22
CA PHE A 228 18.07 -23.76 12.93
C PHE A 228 16.66 -24.31 13.04
N TYR A 229 16.42 -25.55 12.64
CA TYR A 229 15.11 -26.18 12.84
C TYR A 229 14.83 -26.37 14.33
N PRO A 230 13.58 -26.26 14.81
CA PRO A 230 13.22 -26.71 16.15
C PRO A 230 13.62 -28.17 16.36
N ASP A 231 13.86 -28.55 17.61
CA ASP A 231 14.05 -29.97 17.94
C ASP A 231 12.80 -30.76 17.47
N ASP A 232 13.03 -31.97 16.93
CA ASP A 232 12.01 -32.86 16.33
C ASP A 232 11.31 -32.36 15.06
N PHE A 233 11.63 -31.16 14.55
CA PHE A 233 11.12 -30.73 13.26
C PHE A 233 11.81 -31.48 12.11
N VAL A 234 10.99 -32.05 11.22
CA VAL A 234 11.46 -32.71 10.00
C VAL A 234 10.87 -32.01 8.80
N LEU A 235 11.73 -31.50 7.91
CA LEU A 235 11.31 -30.93 6.64
C LEU A 235 10.62 -32.02 5.79
N PRO A 236 9.40 -31.80 5.28
CA PRO A 236 8.75 -32.74 4.38
C PRO A 236 9.63 -33.08 3.17
N SER A 237 9.69 -34.38 2.84
CA SER A 237 10.41 -34.85 1.65
C SER A 237 9.89 -34.17 0.39
N GLY A 238 10.79 -33.83 -0.52
CA GLY A 238 10.49 -33.16 -1.78
C GLY A 238 10.60 -31.64 -1.75
N ILE A 239 10.46 -30.99 -0.58
CA ILE A 239 10.66 -29.53 -0.48
C ILE A 239 12.10 -29.19 -0.87
N GLU A 240 12.26 -28.27 -1.81
CA GLU A 240 13.57 -27.78 -2.24
C GLU A 240 14.24 -27.03 -1.09
N LYS A 241 15.54 -27.29 -0.88
CA LYS A 241 16.35 -26.60 0.15
C LYS A 241 16.73 -25.19 -0.29
N LYS A 242 15.72 -24.35 -0.48
CA LYS A 242 15.86 -22.95 -0.87
C LYS A 242 16.51 -22.13 0.25
N LYS A 243 17.43 -21.25 -0.14
CA LYS A 243 18.07 -20.28 0.75
C LYS A 243 17.45 -18.89 0.58
N THR A 244 16.32 -18.67 1.23
CA THR A 244 15.68 -17.36 1.30
C THR A 244 16.45 -16.48 2.28
N LEU A 245 16.95 -15.34 1.82
CA LEU A 245 17.68 -14.41 2.66
C LEU A 245 16.69 -13.63 3.54
N MET A 246 17.08 -13.38 4.79
CA MET A 246 16.27 -12.74 5.82
C MET A 246 17.10 -11.69 6.57
N ASP A 247 16.57 -10.48 6.67
CA ASP A 247 17.14 -9.36 7.42
C ASP A 247 16.08 -8.84 8.41
N LYS A 248 16.28 -9.17 9.69
CA LYS A 248 15.38 -8.79 10.78
C LYS A 248 15.56 -7.32 11.12
N LYS A 249 14.47 -6.56 11.09
CA LYS A 249 14.41 -5.18 11.56
C LYS A 249 13.50 -5.05 12.76
N LEU A 250 13.96 -4.27 13.74
CA LEU A 250 13.11 -3.81 14.84
C LEU A 250 12.65 -2.39 14.50
N TYR A 251 11.42 -2.05 14.86
CA TYR A 251 10.88 -0.68 14.77
C TYR A 251 10.61 -0.16 13.34
N VAL A 252 10.32 -1.05 12.40
CA VAL A 252 9.76 -0.67 11.08
C VAL A 252 8.26 -0.94 11.11
N TRP A 253 7.50 0.04 11.58
CA TRP A 253 6.04 -0.08 11.67
C TRP A 253 5.41 0.36 10.35
N ASP A 254 5.18 -0.56 9.43
CA ASP A 254 4.51 -0.19 8.18
C ASP A 254 3.04 0.14 8.45
N GLY A 255 2.64 1.40 8.26
CA GLY A 255 1.29 1.88 8.58
C GLY A 255 0.18 1.16 7.82
N GLN A 256 0.44 0.72 6.57
CA GLN A 256 -0.53 -0.04 5.79
C GLN A 256 -0.70 -1.47 6.31
N LEU A 257 0.39 -2.16 6.67
CA LEU A 257 0.34 -3.53 7.21
C LEU A 257 -0.09 -3.57 8.69
N LYS A 258 0.20 -2.52 9.46
CA LYS A 258 -0.25 -2.34 10.85
C LYS A 258 -1.72 -1.95 10.95
N ASP A 259 -2.25 -1.30 9.91
CA ASP A 259 -3.60 -0.71 9.88
C ASP A 259 -3.78 0.40 10.92
N ASP A 260 -2.73 1.22 11.10
CA ASP A 260 -2.71 2.33 12.06
C ASP A 260 -2.50 3.65 11.32
N VAL A 261 -3.53 4.49 11.39
CA VAL A 261 -3.57 5.82 10.76
C VAL A 261 -2.58 6.81 11.37
N ASN A 262 -2.03 6.53 12.56
CA ASN A 262 -1.04 7.39 13.22
C ASN A 262 0.41 7.00 12.88
N THR A 263 0.59 5.96 12.06
CA THR A 263 1.90 5.47 11.66
C THR A 263 2.24 5.99 10.26
N ASP A 264 3.21 6.90 10.20
CA ASP A 264 3.67 7.53 8.95
C ASP A 264 4.90 6.86 8.29
N ILE A 265 5.21 5.63 8.70
CA ILE A 265 6.28 4.83 8.11
C ILE A 265 5.66 3.85 7.11
N TYR A 266 6.20 3.83 5.90
CA TYR A 266 5.71 2.96 4.83
C TYR A 266 6.90 2.35 4.09
N VAL A 267 6.92 1.02 3.99
CA VAL A 267 7.83 0.31 3.08
C VAL A 267 7.28 0.48 1.66
N ASP A 268 8.11 0.99 0.76
CA ASP A 268 7.74 1.25 -0.63
C ASP A 268 8.57 0.45 -1.66
N ASP A 269 8.34 0.73 -2.95
CA ASP A 269 9.07 0.11 -4.05
C ASP A 269 10.58 0.32 -3.96
N LEU A 270 11.02 1.51 -3.57
CA LEU A 270 12.43 1.86 -3.49
C LEU A 270 13.10 1.08 -2.35
N ASP A 271 12.46 0.99 -1.20
CA ASP A 271 12.96 0.22 -0.06
C ASP A 271 13.19 -1.25 -0.43
N LEU A 272 12.20 -1.87 -1.09
CA LEU A 272 12.30 -3.28 -1.50
C LEU A 272 13.33 -3.51 -2.62
N ARG A 273 13.51 -2.55 -3.55
CA ARG A 273 14.54 -2.65 -4.61
C ARG A 273 15.96 -2.42 -4.08
N SER A 274 16.11 -1.52 -3.13
CA SER A 274 17.42 -1.05 -2.66
C SER A 274 18.02 -1.89 -1.53
N GLN A 275 17.20 -2.74 -0.89
CA GLN A 275 17.68 -3.63 0.16
C GLN A 275 18.76 -4.60 -0.38
N THR A 276 19.96 -4.53 0.19
CA THR A 276 21.14 -5.24 -0.35
C THR A 276 21.21 -6.69 0.06
N PHE A 277 20.60 -7.05 1.19
CA PHE A 277 20.72 -8.36 1.84
C PHE A 277 22.18 -8.78 2.11
N GLU A 278 23.11 -7.83 2.17
CA GLU A 278 24.50 -8.11 2.51
C GLU A 278 24.57 -8.65 3.94
N ASN A 279 25.31 -9.75 4.14
CA ASN A 279 25.39 -10.46 5.42
C ASN A 279 24.04 -10.95 5.99
N SER A 280 22.99 -11.01 5.15
CA SER A 280 21.71 -11.59 5.57
C SER A 280 21.85 -13.08 5.81
N VAL A 281 21.10 -13.55 6.81
CA VAL A 281 21.01 -14.95 7.21
C VAL A 281 19.82 -15.60 6.49
N ASP A 282 19.65 -16.92 6.61
CA ASP A 282 18.51 -17.66 6.08
C ASP A 282 17.54 -18.13 7.17
N TYR A 283 17.64 -17.51 8.35
CA TYR A 283 16.79 -17.76 9.50
C TYR A 283 16.69 -16.50 10.38
N VAL A 284 15.60 -16.37 11.13
CA VAL A 284 15.44 -15.35 12.16
C VAL A 284 14.76 -15.97 13.38
N LEU A 285 15.41 -15.89 14.53
CA LEU A 285 14.89 -16.34 15.82
C LEU A 285 14.33 -15.17 16.64
N ASP A 286 13.56 -15.49 17.67
CA ASP A 286 12.94 -14.52 18.59
C ASP A 286 12.24 -13.38 17.84
N ILE A 287 11.46 -13.68 16.79
CA ILE A 287 10.65 -12.65 16.14
C ILE A 287 9.68 -12.05 17.16
N ARG A 288 9.41 -10.75 17.05
CA ARG A 288 8.61 -10.00 18.02
C ARG A 288 7.46 -9.32 17.32
N ALA A 289 6.34 -9.18 18.03
CA ALA A 289 5.22 -8.37 17.56
C ALA A 289 5.73 -6.94 17.24
N GLU A 290 5.18 -6.36 16.19
CA GLU A 290 5.56 -5.08 15.61
C GLU A 290 7.01 -5.02 15.08
N GLY A 291 7.68 -6.16 15.00
CA GLY A 291 8.92 -6.32 14.26
C GLY A 291 8.69 -6.58 12.77
N GLY A 292 9.79 -6.58 12.02
CA GLY A 292 9.77 -6.83 10.58
C GLY A 292 10.92 -7.71 10.11
N VAL A 293 10.73 -8.33 8.95
CA VAL A 293 11.78 -9.11 8.28
C VAL A 293 11.74 -8.79 6.80
N PHE A 294 12.80 -8.18 6.28
CA PHE A 294 13.01 -8.13 4.83
C PHE A 294 13.44 -9.51 4.36
N MET A 295 12.91 -9.95 3.23
CA MET A 295 13.23 -11.24 2.65
C MET A 295 13.54 -11.13 1.15
N LYS A 296 14.46 -11.96 0.66
CA LYS A 296 14.70 -12.15 -0.77
C LYS A 296 14.59 -13.64 -1.10
N THR A 297 13.75 -13.97 -2.07
CA THR A 297 13.59 -15.37 -2.50
C THR A 297 14.89 -15.91 -3.06
N SER A 298 15.10 -17.22 -2.91
CA SER A 298 16.34 -17.89 -3.34
C SER A 298 16.67 -17.74 -4.83
N ASP A 299 15.67 -17.59 -5.68
CA ASP A 299 15.80 -17.33 -7.11
C ASP A 299 15.98 -15.84 -7.45
N GLY A 300 15.95 -14.96 -6.44
CA GLY A 300 16.04 -13.51 -6.59
C GLY A 300 14.79 -12.86 -7.20
N LYS A 301 13.73 -13.61 -7.50
CA LYS A 301 12.52 -13.12 -8.19
C LYS A 301 11.71 -12.13 -7.37
N TYR A 302 11.75 -12.23 -6.04
CA TYR A 302 10.99 -11.35 -5.17
C TYR A 302 11.83 -10.80 -4.02
N ALA A 303 11.62 -9.52 -3.71
CA ALA A 303 11.88 -8.93 -2.41
C ALA A 303 10.55 -8.78 -1.66
N ALA A 304 10.55 -9.02 -0.36
CA ALA A 304 9.37 -8.89 0.47
C ALA A 304 9.72 -8.25 1.82
N TYR A 305 8.72 -7.61 2.41
CA TYR A 305 8.74 -7.18 3.80
C TYR A 305 7.62 -7.88 4.55
N ILE A 306 7.99 -8.68 5.55
CA ILE A 306 7.06 -9.37 6.45
C ILE A 306 6.92 -8.55 7.72
N TYR A 307 5.72 -8.07 8.02
CA TYR A 307 5.38 -7.40 9.26
C TYR A 307 4.74 -8.37 10.24
N ILE A 308 5.16 -8.34 11.51
CA ILE A 308 4.62 -9.23 12.55
C ILE A 308 3.50 -8.51 13.31
N ASN A 309 2.24 -8.71 12.91
CA ASN A 309 1.09 -8.07 13.55
C ASN A 309 0.89 -8.55 14.99
N SER A 310 0.94 -9.85 15.23
CA SER A 310 0.79 -10.41 16.57
C SER A 310 1.40 -11.80 16.70
N LEU A 311 1.70 -12.19 17.94
CA LEU A 311 2.24 -13.49 18.31
C LEU A 311 1.43 -14.05 19.48
N ASP A 312 1.12 -15.34 19.41
CA ASP A 312 0.45 -16.09 20.46
C ASP A 312 1.30 -17.32 20.80
N THR A 313 2.10 -17.17 21.85
CA THR A 313 3.00 -18.20 22.38
C THR A 313 2.25 -19.45 22.80
N ASN A 314 1.07 -19.29 23.43
CA ASN A 314 0.33 -20.42 24.00
C ASN A 314 -0.25 -21.31 22.93
N ASN A 315 -0.72 -20.71 21.83
CA ASN A 315 -1.27 -21.44 20.68
C ASN A 315 -0.25 -21.63 19.54
N LYS A 316 1.02 -21.21 19.73
CA LYS A 316 2.08 -21.27 18.72
C LYS A 316 1.71 -20.56 17.42
N LYS A 317 0.95 -19.47 17.47
CA LYS A 317 0.44 -18.74 16.29
C LYS A 317 1.15 -17.41 16.07
N ALA A 318 1.16 -16.99 14.81
CA ALA A 318 1.54 -15.64 14.41
C ALA A 318 0.55 -15.11 13.39
N ILE A 319 0.26 -13.80 13.45
CA ILE A 319 -0.43 -13.08 12.39
C ILE A 319 0.58 -12.15 11.73
N ILE A 320 0.68 -12.21 10.40
CA ILE A 320 1.63 -11.41 9.64
C ILE A 320 0.97 -10.65 8.49
N GLY A 321 1.59 -9.55 8.10
CA GLY A 321 1.33 -8.83 6.86
C GLY A 321 2.53 -8.95 5.94
N ILE A 322 2.32 -8.87 4.63
CA ILE A 322 3.38 -8.90 3.64
C ILE A 322 3.16 -7.84 2.57
N LYS A 323 4.22 -7.07 2.29
CA LYS A 323 4.42 -6.37 1.03
C LYS A 323 5.45 -7.11 0.21
N ARG A 324 5.23 -7.23 -1.10
CA ARG A 324 6.13 -7.95 -1.99
C ARG A 324 6.31 -7.19 -3.28
N LEU A 325 7.55 -7.12 -3.75
CA LEU A 325 7.91 -6.61 -5.05
C LEU A 325 8.56 -7.71 -5.88
N ARG A 326 8.10 -7.87 -7.12
CA ARG A 326 8.82 -8.69 -8.11
C ARG A 326 10.03 -7.92 -8.61
N LEU A 327 11.21 -8.52 -8.44
CA LEU A 327 12.46 -8.02 -9.00
C LEU A 327 12.59 -8.54 -10.44
N GLU A 328 13.19 -7.72 -11.30
CA GLU A 328 13.45 -8.06 -12.71
C GLU A 328 14.57 -9.11 -12.85
#